data_AF-A0A6G3ZCY4-F1
#
_entry.id   AF-A0A6G3ZCY4-F1
#
_cell.length_a   1.000
_cell.length_b   1.000
_cell.length_c   1.000
_cell.angle_alpha   90.00
_cell.angle_beta   90.00
_cell.angle_gamma   90.00
#
_symmetry.space_group_name_H-M   'P 1'
#
loop_
_entity.id
_entity.type
_entity.pdbx_description
1 polymer ?
#
loop_
_entity_poly.entity_id
_entity_poly.type
_entity_poly.pdbx_seq_one_letter_code
_entity_poly.pdbx_strand_id
1 'polypeptide(L)'
;MSHVVVVGAGPAGAATAFLLARRGIQVTLLDQEPTFDRVFRGEGLMPCGLDALHQMGLGDSLEQIPSRVLTAWDFLVDRQRQMRVLEPQAQLAELTPRIVAQPALLKLMVEQAKRYPNFAFFPGWQVRDLLRKDDTVCGVRATHPHEVRDFPADIVIAADGRYSRLRKLAALSLNQAQTQFDVLWFKLPAPAELLQETAFTACLQWERQFAFYPSWDERLQIGWIVEKGQAKTLQGQDWIEAFAQAVPPSLAEHFRQQREQLEGPIFLDVIVGLCPQWIIPGLLLIGDAAHPMAPNRAQGINMALRDAIVITEWLSQIGGGRQAREPKR
;
A
#
# COMPACT_ATOMS: atom_id res chain seq x y z
N MET A 1 -11.00 26.01 -12.95
CA MET A 1 -10.41 25.19 -11.87
C MET A 1 -9.57 24.14 -12.54
N SER A 2 -8.38 23.84 -12.02
CA SER A 2 -7.55 22.79 -12.60
C SER A 2 -8.22 21.41 -12.39
N HIS A 3 -8.26 20.59 -13.43
CA HIS A 3 -8.75 19.21 -13.37
C HIS A 3 -7.57 18.26 -13.25
N VAL A 4 -7.61 17.42 -12.22
CA VAL A 4 -6.58 16.42 -11.93
C VAL A 4 -7.14 15.02 -12.20
N VAL A 5 -6.40 14.22 -12.99
CA VAL A 5 -6.66 12.78 -13.13
C VAL A 5 -5.64 12.02 -12.29
N VAL A 6 -6.11 11.22 -11.34
CA VAL A 6 -5.28 10.32 -10.53
C VAL A 6 -5.45 8.89 -11.07
N VAL A 7 -4.33 8.21 -11.34
CA VAL A 7 -4.34 6.85 -11.92
C VAL A 7 -3.81 5.86 -10.89
N GLY A 8 -4.68 4.96 -10.44
CA GLY A 8 -4.44 3.98 -9.38
C GLY A 8 -5.10 4.40 -8.06
N ALA A 9 -6.07 3.63 -7.59
CA ALA A 9 -6.78 3.76 -6.30
C ALA A 9 -6.14 2.92 -5.18
N GLY A 10 -4.83 2.65 -5.28
CA GLY A 10 -4.04 2.21 -4.13
C GLY A 10 -3.88 3.32 -3.08
N PRO A 11 -3.11 3.09 -1.99
CA PRO A 11 -3.00 4.03 -0.89
C PRO A 11 -2.63 5.46 -1.31
N ALA A 12 -1.67 5.62 -2.21
CA ALA A 12 -1.20 6.93 -2.65
C ALA A 12 -2.31 7.69 -3.42
N GLY A 13 -2.96 7.04 -4.37
CA GLY A 13 -3.95 7.69 -5.23
C GLY A 13 -5.30 7.89 -4.55
N ALA A 14 -5.79 6.94 -3.75
CA ALA A 14 -7.01 7.12 -2.97
C ALA A 14 -6.88 8.28 -1.98
N ALA A 15 -5.76 8.35 -1.26
CA ALA A 15 -5.47 9.43 -0.33
C ALA A 15 -5.34 10.79 -1.03
N THR A 16 -4.60 10.84 -2.15
CA THR A 16 -4.42 12.07 -2.95
C THR A 16 -5.75 12.55 -3.51
N ALA A 17 -6.56 11.65 -4.06
CA ALA A 17 -7.86 12.00 -4.63
C ALA A 17 -8.82 12.54 -3.57
N PHE A 18 -8.89 11.90 -2.39
CA PHE A 18 -9.65 12.40 -1.25
C PHE A 18 -9.21 13.81 -0.82
N LEU A 19 -7.91 14.01 -0.62
CA LEU A 19 -7.38 15.28 -0.15
C LEU A 19 -7.60 16.41 -1.16
N LEU A 20 -7.36 16.17 -2.45
CA LEU A 20 -7.60 17.15 -3.51
C LEU A 20 -9.10 17.47 -3.65
N ALA A 21 -9.97 16.46 -3.60
CA ALA A 21 -11.41 16.66 -3.63
C ALA A 21 -11.88 17.54 -2.47
N ARG A 22 -11.37 17.29 -1.26
CA ARG A 22 -11.64 18.10 -0.06
C ARG A 22 -11.16 19.54 -0.19
N ARG A 23 -10.10 19.79 -0.96
CA ARG A 23 -9.59 21.15 -1.28
C ARG A 23 -10.37 21.82 -2.41
N GLY A 24 -11.45 21.20 -2.92
CA GLY A 24 -12.30 21.76 -3.98
C GLY A 24 -11.73 21.64 -5.39
N ILE A 25 -10.67 20.85 -5.59
CA ILE A 25 -10.06 20.62 -6.91
C ILE A 25 -10.88 19.57 -7.66
N GLN A 26 -11.14 19.77 -8.96
CA GLN A 26 -11.83 18.77 -9.76
C GLN A 26 -10.93 17.54 -9.93
N VAL A 27 -11.39 16.37 -9.48
CA VAL A 27 -10.60 15.14 -9.47
C VAL A 27 -11.34 14.01 -10.14
N THR A 28 -10.63 13.27 -10.99
CA THR A 28 -11.06 11.98 -11.51
C THR A 28 -10.07 10.91 -11.09
N LEU A 29 -10.54 9.90 -10.35
CA LEU A 29 -9.74 8.74 -9.97
C LEU A 29 -10.09 7.55 -10.86
N LEU A 30 -9.08 6.96 -11.49
CA LEU A 30 -9.20 5.76 -12.32
C LEU A 30 -8.49 4.60 -11.62
N ASP A 31 -9.09 3.41 -11.60
CA ASP A 31 -8.40 2.19 -11.19
C ASP A 31 -8.80 1.02 -12.08
N GLN A 32 -7.86 0.13 -12.39
CA GLN A 32 -8.11 -1.03 -13.23
C GLN A 32 -8.94 -2.13 -12.54
N GLU A 33 -8.93 -2.17 -11.21
CA GLU A 33 -9.68 -3.12 -10.42
C GLU A 33 -11.13 -2.63 -10.24
N PRO A 34 -12.13 -3.50 -10.43
CA PRO A 34 -13.53 -3.12 -10.26
C PRO A 34 -13.94 -2.98 -8.79
N THR A 35 -13.21 -3.64 -7.87
CA THR A 35 -13.45 -3.61 -6.43
C THR A 35 -12.12 -3.54 -5.66
N PHE A 36 -12.20 -3.22 -4.37
CA PHE A 36 -11.04 -3.20 -3.46
C PHE A 36 -10.69 -4.57 -2.88
N ASP A 37 -11.38 -5.64 -3.28
CA ASP A 37 -11.33 -6.95 -2.61
C ASP A 37 -10.02 -7.73 -2.88
N ARG A 38 -9.07 -7.16 -3.63
CA ARG A 38 -7.74 -7.78 -3.75
C ARG A 38 -7.06 -7.83 -2.39
N VAL A 39 -6.48 -8.99 -2.10
CA VAL A 39 -5.61 -9.20 -0.94
C VAL A 39 -4.30 -8.41 -1.16
N PHE A 40 -4.30 -7.17 -0.68
CA PHE A 40 -3.10 -6.35 -0.63
C PHE A 40 -2.21 -6.75 0.55
N ARG A 41 -0.89 -6.57 0.37
CA ARG A 41 0.13 -7.35 1.07
C ARG A 41 0.72 -6.64 2.29
N GLY A 42 0.54 -5.32 2.37
CA GLY A 42 0.90 -4.52 3.54
C GLY A 42 -0.37 -4.22 4.33
N GLU A 43 -0.42 -4.68 5.56
CA GLU A 43 -1.52 -4.36 6.50
C GLU A 43 -1.02 -3.41 7.60
N GLY A 44 0.29 -3.19 7.71
CA GLY A 44 0.89 -2.35 8.75
C GLY A 44 0.77 -0.85 8.48
N LEU A 45 0.01 -0.16 9.34
CA LEU A 45 0.12 1.27 9.57
C LEU A 45 1.07 1.53 10.72
N MET A 46 2.13 2.27 10.43
CA MET A 46 3.18 2.67 11.35
C MET A 46 2.89 4.10 11.86
N PRO A 47 3.59 4.59 12.90
CA PRO A 47 3.26 5.89 13.52
C PRO A 47 3.23 7.03 12.50
N CYS A 48 4.13 7.01 11.51
CA CYS A 48 4.15 8.02 10.46
C CYS A 48 2.93 7.95 9.53
N GLY A 49 2.33 6.79 9.26
CA GLY A 49 1.09 6.69 8.47
C GLY A 49 -0.16 7.01 9.30
N LEU A 50 -0.19 6.65 10.58
CA LEU A 50 -1.27 7.01 11.50
C LEU A 50 -1.34 8.54 11.67
N ASP A 51 -0.21 9.18 11.89
CA ASP A 51 -0.12 10.65 11.94
C ASP A 51 -0.55 11.28 10.60
N ALA A 52 -0.21 10.67 9.46
CA ALA A 52 -0.70 11.14 8.17
C ALA A 52 -2.23 11.07 8.08
N LEU A 53 -2.86 9.99 8.56
CA LEU A 53 -4.32 9.89 8.60
C LEU A 53 -4.94 10.92 9.55
N HIS A 54 -4.28 11.28 10.65
CA HIS A 54 -4.75 12.34 11.56
C HIS A 54 -4.71 13.71 10.88
N GLN A 55 -3.61 14.02 10.18
CA GLN A 55 -3.51 15.24 9.37
C GLN A 55 -4.54 15.27 8.21
N MET A 56 -4.91 14.10 7.70
CA MET A 56 -6.00 13.94 6.73
C MET A 56 -7.39 14.10 7.36
N GLY A 57 -7.53 14.24 8.68
CA GLY A 57 -8.83 14.28 9.37
C GLY A 57 -9.56 12.93 9.34
N LEU A 58 -8.82 11.82 9.20
CA LEU A 58 -9.34 10.45 9.15
C LEU A 58 -9.00 9.65 10.42
N GLY A 59 -8.40 10.25 11.44
CA GLY A 59 -8.00 9.59 12.69
C GLY A 59 -9.15 8.86 13.36
N ASP A 60 -10.26 9.55 13.65
CA ASP A 60 -11.45 8.96 14.27
C ASP A 60 -12.10 7.87 13.39
N SER A 61 -11.89 7.93 12.07
CA SER A 61 -12.43 6.92 11.15
C SER A 61 -11.66 5.60 11.19
N LEU A 62 -10.49 5.55 11.84
CA LEU A 62 -9.73 4.31 12.03
C LEU A 62 -10.48 3.30 12.90
N GLU A 63 -11.34 3.74 13.80
CA GLU A 63 -12.18 2.84 14.62
C GLU A 63 -13.19 2.05 13.78
N GLN A 64 -13.55 2.57 12.60
CA GLN A 64 -14.47 1.91 11.66
C GLN A 64 -13.77 0.85 10.80
N ILE A 65 -12.43 0.80 10.83
CA ILE A 65 -11.64 -0.13 10.03
C ILE A 65 -11.26 -1.33 10.90
N PRO A 66 -11.63 -2.56 10.50
CA PRO A 66 -11.17 -3.77 11.16
C PRO A 66 -9.65 -3.75 11.27
N SER A 67 -9.15 -3.83 12.50
CA SER A 67 -7.73 -3.69 12.79
C SER A 67 -7.33 -4.30 14.12
N ARG A 68 -6.03 -4.52 14.27
CA ARG A 68 -5.40 -4.98 15.50
C ARG A 68 -4.24 -4.07 15.85
N VAL A 69 -4.07 -3.77 17.13
CA VAL A 69 -2.90 -3.02 17.62
C VAL A 69 -1.71 -3.97 17.65
N LEU A 70 -0.59 -3.56 17.03
CA LEU A 70 0.67 -4.27 17.10
C LEU A 70 1.29 -4.02 18.49
N THR A 71 1.54 -5.09 19.24
CA THR A 71 1.98 -5.01 20.64
C THR A 71 3.46 -5.30 20.81
N ALA A 72 4.07 -6.09 19.91
CA ALA A 72 5.45 -6.51 20.03
C ALA A 72 6.06 -6.97 18.70
N TRP A 73 7.39 -7.13 18.72
CA TRP A 73 8.18 -7.82 17.72
C TRP A 73 8.91 -8.98 18.36
N ASP A 74 8.66 -10.19 17.88
CA ASP A 74 9.33 -11.40 18.32
C ASP A 74 10.33 -11.88 17.27
N PHE A 75 11.46 -12.38 17.75
CA PHE A 75 12.51 -12.96 16.92
C PHE A 75 12.76 -14.39 17.40
N LEU A 76 12.37 -15.34 16.56
CA LEU A 76 12.60 -16.75 16.75
C LEU A 76 13.84 -17.13 15.96
N VAL A 77 14.87 -17.60 16.66
CA VAL A 77 16.08 -18.19 16.05
C VAL A 77 16.09 -19.66 16.41
N ASP A 78 16.22 -20.51 15.38
CA ASP A 78 16.20 -21.97 15.54
C ASP A 78 14.99 -22.49 16.34
N ARG A 79 13.82 -21.89 16.07
CA ARG A 79 12.51 -22.18 16.71
C ARG A 79 12.37 -21.72 18.16
N GLN A 80 13.33 -20.98 18.69
CA GLN A 80 13.31 -20.47 20.06
C GLN A 80 13.23 -18.95 20.04
N ARG A 81 12.34 -18.36 20.86
CA ARG A 81 12.25 -16.91 20.99
C ARG A 81 13.48 -16.38 21.70
N GLN A 82 14.35 -15.71 20.95
CA GLN A 82 15.58 -15.11 21.48
C GLN A 82 15.35 -13.67 21.94
N MET A 83 14.43 -12.97 21.29
CA MET A 83 14.16 -11.56 21.58
C MET A 83 12.67 -11.25 21.44
N ARG A 84 12.17 -10.42 22.36
CA ARG A 84 10.88 -9.74 22.27
C ARG A 84 11.11 -8.25 22.51
N VAL A 85 10.63 -7.43 21.59
CA VAL A 85 10.63 -5.96 21.72
C VAL A 85 9.19 -5.51 21.85
N LEU A 86 8.82 -4.91 22.97
CA LEU A 86 7.47 -4.38 23.18
C LEU A 86 7.33 -3.04 22.47
N GLU A 87 6.19 -2.82 21.83
CA GLU A 87 5.82 -1.51 21.31
C GLU A 87 5.54 -0.55 22.48
N PRO A 88 6.06 0.69 22.46
CA PRO A 88 5.84 1.69 23.51
C PRO A 88 4.44 2.33 23.37
N GLN A 89 3.38 1.51 23.54
CA GLN A 89 1.99 1.88 23.28
C GLN A 89 1.54 3.08 24.14
N ALA A 90 1.98 3.15 25.40
CA ALA A 90 1.63 4.25 26.28
C ALA A 90 2.20 5.60 25.81
N GLN A 91 3.39 5.58 25.19
CA GLN A 91 4.03 6.77 24.64
C GLN A 91 3.46 7.16 23.27
N LEU A 92 3.09 6.17 22.45
CA LEU A 92 2.57 6.40 21.11
C LEU A 92 1.06 6.74 21.11
N ALA A 93 0.31 6.29 22.11
CA ALA A 93 -1.13 6.48 22.24
C ALA A 93 -1.86 6.13 20.92
N GLU A 94 -2.54 7.11 20.32
CA GLU A 94 -3.26 6.98 19.05
C GLU A 94 -2.37 6.66 17.83
N LEU A 95 -1.05 6.87 17.94
CA LEU A 95 -0.06 6.55 16.91
C LEU A 95 0.56 5.16 17.09
N THR A 96 0.02 4.33 17.99
CA THR A 96 0.48 2.95 18.17
C THR A 96 0.26 2.15 16.89
N PRO A 97 1.26 1.41 16.36
CA PRO A 97 1.14 0.74 15.08
C PRO A 97 -0.02 -0.25 15.03
N ARG A 98 -0.63 -0.39 13.84
CA ARG A 98 -1.81 -1.22 13.62
C ARG A 98 -1.67 -2.11 12.40
N ILE A 99 -2.23 -3.31 12.50
CA ILE A 99 -2.50 -4.18 11.36
C ILE A 99 -3.95 -3.93 10.94
N VAL A 100 -4.18 -3.39 9.75
CA VAL A 100 -5.50 -2.92 9.29
C VAL A 100 -5.97 -3.64 8.03
N ALA A 101 -7.30 -3.74 7.89
CA ALA A 101 -7.94 -4.13 6.64
C ALA A 101 -7.68 -3.05 5.56
N GLN A 102 -6.63 -3.24 4.76
CA GLN A 102 -6.29 -2.29 3.69
C GLN A 102 -7.47 -2.04 2.72
N PRO A 103 -8.22 -3.06 2.24
CA PRO A 103 -9.40 -2.83 1.42
C PRO A 103 -10.42 -1.88 2.06
N ALA A 104 -10.67 -2.02 3.36
CA ALA A 104 -11.58 -1.15 4.10
C ALA A 104 -11.03 0.28 4.22
N LEU A 105 -9.72 0.44 4.43
CA LEU A 105 -9.07 1.75 4.45
C LEU A 105 -9.16 2.48 3.09
N LEU A 106 -8.90 1.77 1.98
CA LEU A 106 -9.02 2.34 0.63
C LEU A 106 -10.47 2.72 0.32
N LYS A 107 -11.41 1.82 0.63
CA LYS A 107 -12.84 2.08 0.48
C LYS A 107 -13.27 3.29 1.29
N LEU A 108 -12.85 3.41 2.55
CA LEU A 108 -13.13 4.57 3.38
C LEU A 108 -12.69 5.87 2.70
N MET A 109 -11.44 5.96 2.24
CA MET A 109 -10.92 7.17 1.59
C MET A 109 -11.72 7.55 0.33
N VAL A 110 -12.06 6.56 -0.51
CA VAL A 110 -12.85 6.82 -1.73
C VAL A 110 -14.29 7.20 -1.40
N GLU A 111 -14.92 6.59 -0.39
CA GLU A 111 -16.26 6.98 0.07
C GLU A 111 -16.27 8.38 0.69
N GLN A 112 -15.20 8.78 1.41
CA GLN A 112 -15.05 10.16 1.87
C GLN A 112 -14.89 11.13 0.70
N ALA A 113 -14.15 10.75 -0.35
CA ALA A 113 -14.00 11.57 -1.54
C ALA A 113 -15.32 11.77 -2.31
N LYS A 114 -16.17 10.73 -2.38
CA LYS A 114 -17.52 10.79 -3.02
C LYS A 114 -18.49 11.79 -2.40
N ARG A 115 -18.22 12.27 -1.18
CA ARG A 115 -19.03 13.32 -0.54
C ARG A 115 -18.85 14.68 -1.20
N TYR A 116 -17.79 14.85 -2.00
CA TYR A 116 -17.48 16.10 -2.68
C TYR A 116 -18.00 16.07 -4.13
N PRO A 117 -18.73 17.10 -4.61
CA PRO A 117 -19.31 17.11 -5.96
C PRO A 117 -18.27 17.19 -7.08
N ASN A 118 -17.05 17.61 -6.75
CA ASN A 118 -15.90 17.75 -7.64
C ASN A 118 -15.07 16.45 -7.76
N PHE A 119 -15.56 15.32 -7.26
CA PHE A 119 -14.88 14.03 -7.35
C PHE A 119 -15.67 13.03 -8.21
N ALA A 120 -14.96 12.30 -9.08
CA ALA A 120 -15.51 11.18 -9.83
C ALA A 120 -14.56 9.97 -9.74
N PHE A 121 -15.12 8.77 -9.54
CA PHE A 121 -14.37 7.52 -9.47
C PHE A 121 -14.81 6.54 -10.56
N PHE A 122 -13.84 5.97 -11.26
CA PHE A 122 -14.03 5.02 -12.35
C PHE A 122 -13.25 3.72 -12.05
N PRO A 123 -13.85 2.78 -11.30
CA PRO A 123 -13.29 1.45 -11.06
C PRO A 123 -13.41 0.56 -12.32
N GLY A 124 -12.48 -0.38 -12.51
CA GLY A 124 -12.42 -1.23 -13.70
C GLY A 124 -11.81 -0.58 -14.95
N TRP A 125 -11.34 0.66 -14.85
CA TRP A 125 -10.76 1.43 -15.96
C TRP A 125 -9.24 1.34 -15.96
N GLN A 126 -8.69 0.63 -16.95
CA GLN A 126 -7.26 0.47 -17.11
C GLN A 126 -6.67 1.55 -18.01
N VAL A 127 -5.81 2.41 -17.48
CA VAL A 127 -5.10 3.42 -18.28
C VAL A 127 -4.08 2.76 -19.20
N ARG A 128 -4.13 3.14 -20.49
CA ARG A 128 -3.28 2.62 -21.55
C ARG A 128 -2.28 3.65 -22.06
N ASP A 129 -2.64 4.92 -22.20
CA ASP A 129 -1.73 5.89 -22.81
C ASP A 129 -1.78 7.25 -22.13
N LEU A 130 -0.69 8.01 -22.26
CA LEU A 130 -0.64 9.43 -21.92
C LEU A 130 -1.12 10.23 -23.14
N LEU A 131 -2.06 11.15 -22.93
CA LEU A 131 -2.43 12.14 -23.93
C LEU A 131 -1.46 13.31 -23.83
N ARG A 132 -0.96 13.79 -24.97
CA ARG A 132 0.01 14.89 -25.02
C ARG A 132 -0.45 15.97 -25.98
N LYS A 133 -0.16 17.21 -25.61
CA LYS A 133 -0.17 18.37 -26.49
C LYS A 133 1.21 18.99 -26.41
N ASP A 134 1.93 18.98 -27.53
CA ASP A 134 3.37 19.28 -27.57
C ASP A 134 4.11 18.39 -26.55
N ASP A 135 4.98 18.97 -25.70
CA ASP A 135 5.72 18.23 -24.66
C ASP A 135 4.95 18.09 -23.33
N THR A 136 3.70 18.56 -23.26
CA THR A 136 2.92 18.56 -22.01
C THR A 136 1.89 17.43 -22.01
N VAL A 137 1.86 16.66 -20.93
CA VAL A 137 0.80 15.67 -20.68
C VAL A 137 -0.50 16.41 -20.36
N CYS A 138 -1.59 16.07 -21.05
CA CYS A 138 -2.87 16.75 -20.94
C CYS A 138 -4.04 15.80 -20.66
N GLY A 139 -3.75 14.60 -20.14
CA GLY A 139 -4.74 13.59 -19.84
C GLY A 139 -4.25 12.17 -20.08
N VAL A 140 -5.17 11.22 -20.03
CA VAL A 140 -4.90 9.79 -20.25
C VAL A 140 -5.97 9.14 -21.09
N ARG A 141 -5.60 8.09 -21.83
CA ARG A 141 -6.53 7.17 -22.48
C ARG A 141 -6.69 5.93 -21.63
N ALA A 142 -7.92 5.52 -21.33
CA ALA A 142 -8.21 4.33 -20.54
C ALA A 142 -9.24 3.42 -21.22
N THR A 143 -9.19 2.14 -20.83
CA THR A 143 -10.07 1.09 -21.36
C THR A 143 -10.84 0.43 -20.22
N HIS A 144 -12.14 0.26 -20.41
CA HIS A 144 -13.03 -0.61 -19.65
C HIS A 144 -13.48 -1.75 -20.60
N PRO A 145 -13.89 -2.96 -20.18
CA PRO A 145 -14.03 -4.15 -21.04
C PRO A 145 -14.59 -4.00 -22.46
N HIS A 146 -15.44 -2.99 -22.72
CA HIS A 146 -15.97 -2.68 -24.06
C HIS A 146 -15.94 -1.19 -24.44
N GLU A 147 -15.19 -0.37 -23.70
CA GLU A 147 -15.15 1.07 -23.90
C GLU A 147 -13.71 1.59 -23.86
N VAL A 148 -13.38 2.49 -24.79
CA VAL A 148 -12.14 3.26 -24.76
C VAL A 148 -12.53 4.73 -24.61
N ARG A 149 -11.92 5.40 -23.64
CA ARG A 149 -12.24 6.80 -23.34
C ARG A 149 -10.99 7.60 -23.02
N ASP A 150 -11.00 8.83 -23.49
CA ASP A 150 -10.02 9.85 -23.15
C ASP A 150 -10.50 10.63 -21.93
N PHE A 151 -9.61 10.84 -20.98
CA PHE A 151 -9.80 11.62 -19.77
C PHE A 151 -8.82 12.81 -19.81
N PRO A 152 -9.26 13.97 -20.35
CA PRO A 152 -8.46 15.19 -20.33
C PRO A 152 -8.17 15.62 -18.89
N ALA A 153 -7.01 16.24 -18.67
CA ALA A 153 -6.61 16.78 -17.38
C ALA A 153 -5.57 17.90 -17.57
N ASP A 154 -5.54 18.84 -16.63
CA ASP A 154 -4.42 19.79 -16.53
C ASP A 154 -3.19 19.12 -15.89
N ILE A 155 -3.44 18.15 -15.00
CA ILE A 155 -2.39 17.37 -14.31
C ILE A 155 -2.84 15.91 -14.23
N VAL A 156 -1.94 15.01 -14.61
CA VAL A 156 -2.05 13.58 -14.35
C VAL A 156 -1.16 13.22 -13.16
N ILE A 157 -1.69 12.50 -12.18
CA ILE A 157 -0.95 11.93 -11.07
C ILE A 157 -0.90 10.41 -11.26
N ALA A 158 0.30 9.88 -11.51
CA ALA A 158 0.54 8.45 -11.61
C ALA A 158 0.79 7.85 -10.22
N ALA A 159 -0.19 7.09 -9.75
CA ALA A 159 -0.16 6.28 -8.54
C ALA A 159 -0.33 4.78 -8.86
N ASP A 160 0.08 4.37 -10.07
CA ASP A 160 -0.17 3.06 -10.69
C ASP A 160 0.86 1.98 -10.29
N GLY A 161 1.50 2.15 -9.14
CA GLY A 161 2.30 1.15 -8.46
C GLY A 161 3.69 0.89 -9.06
N ARG A 162 4.40 -0.11 -8.52
CA ARG A 162 5.82 -0.36 -8.81
C ARG A 162 6.15 -0.61 -10.28
N TYR A 163 5.19 -1.16 -11.03
CA TYR A 163 5.32 -1.42 -12.46
C TYR A 163 4.86 -0.26 -13.34
N SER A 164 4.64 0.93 -12.75
CA SER A 164 4.03 2.12 -13.34
C SER A 164 4.20 2.18 -14.85
N ARG A 165 3.07 2.05 -15.53
CA ARG A 165 2.97 2.19 -16.97
C ARG A 165 3.17 3.64 -17.35
N LEU A 166 2.60 4.58 -16.59
CA LEU A 166 2.71 6.01 -16.87
C LEU A 166 4.17 6.49 -16.78
N ARG A 167 4.94 6.01 -15.78
CA ARG A 167 6.39 6.28 -15.70
C ARG A 167 7.11 5.84 -16.98
N LYS A 168 6.83 4.63 -17.46
CA LYS A 168 7.44 4.07 -18.68
C LYS A 168 7.05 4.87 -19.93
N LEU A 169 5.76 5.21 -20.08
CA LEU A 169 5.26 6.02 -21.20
C LEU A 169 5.82 7.46 -21.18
N ALA A 170 6.15 7.97 -20.01
CA ALA A 170 6.82 9.26 -19.84
C ALA A 170 8.33 9.20 -20.07
N ALA A 171 8.89 8.01 -20.36
CA ALA A 171 10.33 7.76 -20.47
C ALA A 171 11.13 8.20 -19.23
N LEU A 172 10.49 8.15 -18.04
CA LEU A 172 11.14 8.46 -16.78
C LEU A 172 11.88 7.24 -16.24
N SER A 173 13.14 7.43 -15.87
CA SER A 173 13.99 6.36 -15.34
C SER A 173 13.61 6.00 -13.89
N LEU A 174 13.93 4.77 -13.51
CA LEU A 174 13.87 4.30 -12.13
C LEU A 174 15.26 3.75 -11.78
N ASN A 175 15.96 4.43 -10.87
CA ASN A 175 17.24 3.94 -10.36
C ASN A 175 16.94 2.81 -9.38
N GLN A 176 17.10 1.56 -9.84
CA GLN A 176 16.81 0.38 -9.04
C GLN A 176 18.05 -0.05 -8.26
N ALA A 177 17.85 -0.34 -6.97
CA ALA A 177 18.85 -1.05 -6.19
C ALA A 177 18.78 -2.55 -6.52
N GLN A 178 19.91 -3.24 -6.41
CA GLN A 178 19.91 -4.70 -6.52
C GLN A 178 19.14 -5.29 -5.33
N THR A 179 18.05 -6.00 -5.62
CA THR A 179 17.30 -6.75 -4.61
C THR A 179 17.67 -8.22 -4.69
N GLN A 180 17.82 -8.85 -3.52
CA GLN A 180 18.27 -10.24 -3.40
C GLN A 180 17.14 -11.21 -3.03
N PHE A 181 15.94 -10.69 -2.79
CA PHE A 181 14.80 -11.50 -2.36
C PHE A 181 13.48 -11.07 -2.99
N ASP A 182 12.53 -11.99 -2.99
CA ASP A 182 11.11 -11.78 -3.20
C ASP A 182 10.32 -12.28 -1.99
N VAL A 183 9.01 -12.08 -1.97
CA VAL A 183 8.16 -12.57 -0.88
C VAL A 183 7.00 -13.41 -1.39
N LEU A 184 6.79 -14.59 -0.82
CA LEU A 184 5.59 -15.38 -0.97
C LEU A 184 4.69 -15.17 0.23
N TRP A 185 3.44 -14.78 -0.02
CA TRP A 185 2.48 -14.50 1.04
C TRP A 185 1.41 -15.57 1.13
N PHE A 186 1.08 -15.94 2.36
CA PHE A 186 0.09 -16.93 2.69
C PHE A 186 -0.80 -16.43 3.82
N LYS A 187 -2.00 -17.01 3.92
CA LYS A 187 -2.88 -16.87 5.08
C LYS A 187 -3.39 -18.22 5.55
N LEU A 188 -3.52 -18.40 6.86
CA LEU A 188 -4.21 -19.53 7.47
C LEU A 188 -4.83 -19.11 8.82
N PRO A 189 -5.86 -19.79 9.33
CA PRO A 189 -6.49 -19.44 10.61
C PRO A 189 -5.47 -19.29 11.75
N ALA A 190 -5.55 -18.22 12.55
CA ALA A 190 -4.64 -18.08 13.67
C ALA A 190 -5.01 -19.01 14.83
N PRO A 191 -4.04 -19.55 15.58
CA PRO A 191 -4.33 -20.20 16.86
C PRO A 191 -4.83 -19.14 17.85
N ALA A 192 -5.76 -19.55 18.73
CA ALA A 192 -6.44 -18.63 19.65
C ALA A 192 -5.47 -17.87 20.57
N GLU A 193 -4.35 -18.50 20.95
CA GLU A 193 -3.31 -17.90 21.78
C GLU A 193 -2.65 -16.70 21.08
N LEU A 194 -2.40 -16.81 19.77
CA LEU A 194 -1.84 -15.70 18.98
C LEU A 194 -2.89 -14.63 18.65
N LEU A 195 -4.17 -14.83 18.97
CA LEU A 195 -5.20 -13.80 18.84
C LEU A 195 -5.36 -12.96 20.11
N GLN A 196 -4.72 -13.33 21.23
CA GLN A 196 -4.77 -12.56 22.49
C GLN A 196 -3.90 -11.31 22.44
N GLU A 197 -2.81 -11.35 21.69
CA GLU A 197 -1.93 -10.21 21.41
C GLU A 197 -1.60 -10.16 19.91
N THR A 198 -0.97 -9.09 19.42
CA THR A 198 -0.52 -9.04 18.01
C THR A 198 0.97 -8.76 17.99
N ALA A 199 1.76 -9.82 17.96
CA ALA A 199 3.20 -9.71 17.76
C ALA A 199 3.57 -10.00 16.31
N PHE A 200 4.42 -9.15 15.71
CA PHE A 200 5.09 -9.49 14.47
C PHE A 200 6.23 -10.44 14.79
N THR A 201 6.18 -11.66 14.25
CA THR A 201 7.13 -12.73 14.59
C THR A 201 8.02 -13.02 13.40
N ALA A 202 9.30 -12.67 13.49
CA ALA A 202 10.32 -13.07 12.52
C ALA A 202 10.89 -14.45 12.91
N CYS A 203 10.82 -15.40 11.99
CA CYS A 203 11.42 -16.72 12.11
C CYS A 203 12.69 -16.77 11.27
N LEU A 204 13.83 -16.90 11.96
CA LEU A 204 15.17 -16.89 11.39
C LEU A 204 15.79 -18.28 11.54
N GLN A 205 15.95 -18.97 10.41
CA GLN A 205 16.76 -20.18 10.29
C GLN A 205 17.74 -20.02 9.14
N TRP A 206 18.79 -20.85 9.14
CA TRP A 206 19.84 -20.84 8.12
C TRP A 206 19.30 -20.81 6.69
N GLU A 207 18.32 -21.67 6.37
CA GLU A 207 17.75 -21.79 5.01
C GLU A 207 16.30 -21.28 4.89
N ARG A 208 15.70 -20.82 5.99
CA ARG A 208 14.26 -20.48 6.03
C ARG A 208 14.05 -19.21 6.82
N GLN A 209 13.64 -18.18 6.11
CA GLN A 209 13.34 -16.87 6.68
C GLN A 209 11.93 -16.49 6.29
N PHE A 210 11.03 -16.47 7.26
CA PHE A 210 9.70 -15.91 7.07
C PHE A 210 9.29 -15.13 8.31
N ALA A 211 8.27 -14.32 8.16
CA ALA A 211 7.61 -13.69 9.27
C ALA A 211 6.12 -14.00 9.24
N PHE A 212 5.50 -13.97 10.41
CA PHE A 212 4.05 -14.04 10.51
C PHE A 212 3.52 -13.09 11.57
N TYR A 213 2.25 -12.71 11.43
CA TYR A 213 1.55 -11.93 12.43
C TYR A 213 0.04 -12.18 12.36
N PRO A 214 -0.68 -12.06 13.49
CA PRO A 214 -2.15 -12.06 13.51
C PRO A 214 -2.68 -10.86 12.74
N SER A 215 -3.50 -11.13 11.72
CA SER A 215 -4.14 -10.13 10.89
C SER A 215 -5.53 -9.77 11.43
N TRP A 216 -6.09 -8.70 10.88
CA TRP A 216 -7.40 -8.15 11.27
C TRP A 216 -8.57 -9.13 11.08
N ASP A 217 -8.40 -10.14 10.22
CA ASP A 217 -9.39 -11.16 9.88
C ASP A 217 -9.23 -12.46 10.69
N GLU A 218 -8.56 -12.40 11.84
CA GLU A 218 -8.29 -13.56 12.74
C GLU A 218 -7.43 -14.67 12.12
N ARG A 219 -6.70 -14.34 11.06
CA ARG A 219 -5.77 -15.25 10.37
C ARG A 219 -4.34 -14.84 10.65
N LEU A 220 -3.40 -15.79 10.51
CA LEU A 220 -1.99 -15.46 10.40
C LEU A 220 -1.67 -15.07 8.97
N GLN A 221 -1.21 -13.84 8.77
CA GLN A 221 -0.51 -13.47 7.56
C GLN A 221 0.93 -13.99 7.68
N ILE A 222 1.39 -14.72 6.67
CA ILE A 222 2.75 -15.28 6.62
C ILE A 222 3.45 -14.76 5.37
N GLY A 223 4.60 -14.13 5.54
CA GLY A 223 5.46 -13.66 4.46
C GLY A 223 6.78 -14.42 4.46
N TRP A 224 6.98 -15.28 3.46
CA TRP A 224 8.22 -16.04 3.28
C TRP A 224 9.16 -15.29 2.34
N ILE A 225 10.34 -14.93 2.84
CA ILE A 225 11.45 -14.37 2.10
C ILE A 225 12.13 -15.48 1.27
N VAL A 226 12.12 -15.33 -0.04
CA VAL A 226 12.73 -16.27 -0.98
C VAL A 226 13.77 -15.54 -1.81
N GLU A 227 14.78 -16.25 -2.31
CA GLU A 227 15.74 -15.65 -3.23
C GLU A 227 15.07 -15.06 -4.47
N LYS A 228 15.63 -13.96 -4.96
CA LYS A 228 15.10 -13.23 -6.12
C LYS A 228 14.92 -14.16 -7.32
N GLY A 229 13.72 -14.19 -7.90
CA GLY A 229 13.42 -14.99 -9.10
C GLY A 229 13.27 -16.50 -8.87
N GLN A 230 13.41 -16.99 -7.63
CA GLN A 230 13.29 -18.42 -7.30
C GLN A 230 11.83 -18.86 -7.02
N ALA A 231 10.83 -17.97 -7.15
CA ALA A 231 9.44 -18.36 -6.87
C ALA A 231 8.93 -19.55 -7.70
N LYS A 232 9.44 -19.74 -8.92
CA LYS A 232 9.09 -20.88 -9.78
C LYS A 232 9.68 -22.20 -9.30
N THR A 233 10.89 -22.18 -8.72
CA THR A 233 11.57 -23.41 -8.25
C THR A 233 10.94 -23.96 -6.98
N LEU A 234 10.16 -23.13 -6.28
CA LEU A 234 9.43 -23.51 -5.08
C LEU A 234 8.01 -24.06 -5.38
N GLN A 235 7.60 -24.15 -6.66
CA GLN A 235 6.32 -24.76 -7.01
C GLN A 235 6.26 -26.24 -6.57
N GLY A 236 5.14 -26.64 -5.98
CA GLY A 236 4.93 -28.02 -5.52
C GLY A 236 5.61 -28.35 -4.18
N GLN A 237 6.24 -27.38 -3.51
CA GLN A 237 6.71 -27.58 -2.14
C GLN A 237 5.55 -27.75 -1.15
N ASP A 238 5.79 -28.57 -0.13
CA ASP A 238 4.94 -28.60 1.05
C ASP A 238 5.24 -27.40 1.95
N TRP A 239 4.59 -26.28 1.66
CA TRP A 239 4.77 -25.02 2.39
C TRP A 239 4.47 -25.15 3.88
N ILE A 240 3.45 -25.94 4.23
CA ILE A 240 3.07 -26.18 5.62
C ILE A 240 4.21 -26.86 6.38
N GLU A 241 4.83 -27.89 5.81
CA GLU A 241 5.95 -28.54 6.49
C GLU A 241 7.17 -27.63 6.58
N ALA A 242 7.44 -26.81 5.57
CA ALA A 242 8.53 -25.84 5.65
C ALA A 242 8.32 -24.81 6.76
N PHE A 243 7.08 -24.31 6.94
CA PHE A 243 6.73 -23.44 8.05
C PHE A 243 6.79 -24.16 9.39
N ALA A 244 6.24 -25.36 9.48
CA ALA A 244 6.19 -26.16 10.70
C ALA A 244 7.60 -26.51 11.23
N GLN A 245 8.57 -26.72 10.36
CA GLN A 245 9.97 -26.97 10.73
C GLN A 245 10.69 -25.73 11.28
N ALA A 246 10.12 -24.54 11.08
CA ALA A 246 10.72 -23.27 11.47
C ALA A 246 10.13 -22.62 12.72
N VAL A 247 9.09 -23.23 13.30
CA VAL A 247 8.39 -22.72 14.48
C VAL A 247 8.44 -23.71 15.65
N PRO A 248 8.06 -23.31 16.89
CA PRO A 248 7.94 -24.23 18.02
C PRO A 248 6.93 -25.37 17.76
N PRO A 249 7.06 -26.52 18.46
CA PRO A 249 6.22 -27.69 18.21
C PRO A 249 4.70 -27.46 18.24
N SER A 250 4.20 -26.64 19.17
CA SER A 250 2.77 -26.33 19.26
C SER A 250 2.25 -25.57 18.03
N LEU A 251 3.00 -24.58 17.55
CA LEU A 251 2.64 -23.84 16.34
C LEU A 251 2.81 -24.69 15.08
N ALA A 252 3.79 -25.58 15.07
CA ALA A 252 4.00 -26.55 13.99
C ALA A 252 2.80 -27.50 13.86
N GLU A 253 2.28 -28.00 14.98
CA GLU A 253 1.06 -28.81 15.00
C GLU A 253 -0.15 -28.05 14.47
N HIS A 254 -0.33 -26.80 14.91
CA HIS A 254 -1.40 -25.92 14.39
C HIS A 254 -1.32 -25.73 12.87
N PHE A 255 -0.14 -25.42 12.33
CA PHE A 255 0.04 -25.29 10.87
C PHE A 255 -0.37 -26.56 10.12
N ARG A 256 -0.01 -27.74 10.65
CA ARG A 256 -0.41 -29.02 10.06
C ARG A 256 -1.92 -29.25 10.11
N GLN A 257 -2.56 -28.93 11.23
CA GLN A 257 -4.02 -29.06 11.39
C GLN A 257 -4.78 -28.11 10.45
N GLN A 258 -4.24 -26.92 10.18
CA GLN A 258 -4.86 -25.93 9.31
C GLN A 258 -4.47 -26.03 7.82
N ARG A 259 -3.83 -27.14 7.41
CA ARG A 259 -3.31 -27.33 6.04
C ARG A 259 -4.33 -27.04 4.94
N GLU A 260 -5.55 -27.56 5.08
CA GLU A 260 -6.62 -27.42 4.08
C GLU A 260 -7.18 -25.98 3.99
N GLN A 261 -6.82 -25.10 4.93
CA GLN A 261 -7.26 -23.71 4.98
C GLN A 261 -6.14 -22.72 4.62
N LEU A 262 -5.01 -23.23 4.13
CA LEU A 262 -3.91 -22.41 3.63
C LEU A 262 -4.31 -21.72 2.32
N GLU A 263 -4.29 -20.40 2.32
CA GLU A 263 -4.42 -19.58 1.12
C GLU A 263 -3.06 -19.09 0.65
N GLY A 264 -2.87 -19.09 -0.67
CA GLY A 264 -1.63 -18.70 -1.33
C GLY A 264 -0.93 -19.86 -2.04
N PRO A 265 0.36 -19.69 -2.43
CA PRO A 265 1.13 -18.47 -2.30
C PRO A 265 0.63 -17.37 -3.23
N ILE A 266 0.80 -16.12 -2.80
CA ILE A 266 0.74 -14.99 -3.70
C ILE A 266 2.09 -14.28 -3.71
N PHE A 267 2.64 -14.16 -4.92
CA PHE A 267 3.98 -13.65 -5.16
C PHE A 267 4.02 -12.12 -5.10
N LEU A 268 5.00 -11.61 -4.37
CA LEU A 268 5.42 -10.21 -4.37
C LEU A 268 6.84 -10.11 -4.95
N ASP A 269 6.91 -9.59 -6.17
CA ASP A 269 8.17 -9.12 -6.76
C ASP A 269 8.65 -7.88 -6.01
N VAL A 270 9.76 -8.00 -5.28
CA VAL A 270 10.31 -6.89 -4.49
C VAL A 270 11.18 -6.01 -5.39
N ILE A 271 10.70 -4.80 -5.65
CA ILE A 271 11.42 -3.76 -6.38
C ILE A 271 11.77 -2.66 -5.39
N VAL A 272 13.05 -2.30 -5.33
CA VAL A 272 13.54 -1.15 -4.58
C VAL A 272 14.14 -0.18 -5.57
N GLY A 273 13.63 1.05 -5.61
CA GLY A 273 14.19 2.07 -6.48
C GLY A 273 13.65 3.46 -6.21
N LEU A 274 14.28 4.43 -6.85
CA LEU A 274 13.89 5.84 -6.77
C LEU A 274 13.96 6.46 -8.16
N CYS A 275 12.88 7.12 -8.58
CA CYS A 275 12.90 7.95 -9.77
C CYS A 275 13.71 9.22 -9.46
N PRO A 276 14.74 9.57 -10.26
CA PRO A 276 15.46 10.82 -10.08
C PRO A 276 14.60 12.05 -10.45
N GLN A 277 13.59 11.84 -11.29
CA GLN A 277 12.65 12.87 -11.73
C GLN A 277 11.23 12.37 -11.57
N TRP A 278 10.43 13.07 -10.76
CA TRP A 278 9.05 12.70 -10.46
C TRP A 278 8.03 13.51 -11.27
N ILE A 279 8.47 14.63 -11.86
CA ILE A 279 7.62 15.60 -12.51
C ILE A 279 8.14 15.89 -13.91
N ILE A 280 7.20 15.91 -14.86
CA ILE A 280 7.34 16.55 -16.18
C ILE A 280 6.12 17.45 -16.39
N PRO A 281 6.09 18.32 -17.41
CA PRO A 281 4.90 19.12 -17.70
C PRO A 281 3.62 18.26 -17.80
N GLY A 282 2.68 18.51 -16.87
CA GLY A 282 1.38 17.83 -16.82
C GLY A 282 1.36 16.43 -16.19
N LEU A 283 2.48 15.90 -15.68
CA LEU A 283 2.53 14.58 -15.04
C LEU A 283 3.38 14.60 -13.76
N LEU A 284 2.89 13.96 -12.72
CA LEU A 284 3.57 13.74 -11.43
C LEU A 284 3.47 12.26 -11.02
N LEU A 285 4.58 11.65 -10.60
CA LEU A 285 4.67 10.28 -10.08
C LEU A 285 4.63 10.28 -8.54
N ILE A 286 3.91 9.32 -7.93
CA ILE A 286 3.77 9.21 -6.46
C ILE A 286 3.77 7.76 -5.98
N GLY A 287 4.08 7.53 -4.70
CA GLY A 287 4.13 6.19 -4.09
C GLY A 287 5.08 5.25 -4.84
N ASP A 288 4.70 3.96 -4.93
CA ASP A 288 5.51 2.95 -5.64
C ASP A 288 5.74 3.28 -7.13
N ALA A 289 4.95 4.18 -7.75
CA ALA A 289 5.23 4.62 -9.12
C ALA A 289 6.49 5.51 -9.20
N ALA A 290 6.84 6.19 -8.12
CA ALA A 290 8.02 7.04 -8.01
C ALA A 290 9.16 6.39 -7.19
N HIS A 291 8.84 5.73 -6.08
CA HIS A 291 9.84 5.19 -5.14
C HIS A 291 9.41 3.83 -4.58
N PRO A 292 9.33 2.76 -5.42
CA PRO A 292 9.02 1.43 -4.92
C PRO A 292 10.05 1.00 -3.87
N MET A 293 9.58 0.38 -2.80
CA MET A 293 10.42 0.02 -1.65
C MET A 293 10.24 -1.43 -1.21
N ALA A 294 11.19 -1.91 -0.41
CA ALA A 294 11.11 -3.23 0.20
C ALA A 294 9.93 -3.25 1.19
N PRO A 295 9.23 -4.39 1.34
CA PRO A 295 8.11 -4.51 2.26
C PRO A 295 8.51 -4.48 3.75
N ASN A 296 9.82 -4.34 4.03
CA ASN A 296 10.37 -4.33 5.37
C ASN A 296 9.75 -3.21 6.22
N ARG A 297 9.32 -3.57 7.43
CA ARG A 297 8.65 -2.67 8.38
C ARG A 297 7.42 -1.93 7.81
N ALA A 298 6.75 -2.52 6.83
CA ALA A 298 5.47 -2.07 6.29
C ALA A 298 5.43 -0.60 5.80
N GLN A 299 6.53 -0.02 5.32
CA GLN A 299 6.59 1.43 5.05
C GLN A 299 5.83 1.92 3.80
N GLY A 300 5.52 1.05 2.83
CA GLY A 300 4.94 1.47 1.55
C GLY A 300 3.66 2.31 1.66
N ILE A 301 2.68 1.86 2.44
CA ILE A 301 1.42 2.60 2.66
C ILE A 301 1.70 3.92 3.38
N ASN A 302 2.54 3.87 4.40
CA ASN A 302 2.84 5.02 5.24
C ASN A 302 3.47 6.16 4.44
N MET A 303 4.43 5.83 3.56
CA MET A 303 5.04 6.81 2.67
C MET A 303 4.08 7.30 1.59
N ALA A 304 3.24 6.42 1.03
CA ALA A 304 2.20 6.80 0.08
C ALA A 304 1.20 7.82 0.65
N LEU A 305 0.82 7.68 1.92
CA LEU A 305 -0.03 8.66 2.60
C LEU A 305 0.68 10.00 2.80
N ARG A 306 1.98 9.99 3.09
CA ARG A 306 2.79 11.21 3.21
C ARG A 306 2.95 11.95 1.89
N ASP A 307 3.19 11.23 0.79
CA ASP A 307 3.22 11.82 -0.55
C ASP A 307 1.91 12.57 -0.84
N ALA A 308 0.76 11.96 -0.52
CA ALA A 308 -0.55 12.55 -0.75
C ALA A 308 -0.73 13.90 -0.01
N ILE A 309 -0.24 14.01 1.22
CA ILE A 309 -0.27 15.26 2.00
C ILE A 309 0.57 16.33 1.32
N VAL A 310 1.84 16.03 1.04
CA VAL A 310 2.80 16.99 0.47
C VAL A 310 2.30 17.51 -0.89
N ILE A 311 1.82 16.61 -1.73
CA ILE A 311 1.39 16.95 -3.10
C ILE A 311 0.10 17.74 -3.08
N THR A 312 -0.85 17.39 -2.22
CA THR A 312 -2.08 18.16 -2.10
C THR A 312 -1.79 19.58 -1.65
N GLU A 313 -0.89 19.76 -0.68
CA GLU A 313 -0.51 21.08 -0.21
C GLU A 313 0.16 21.90 -1.32
N TRP A 314 1.11 21.29 -2.05
CA TRP A 314 1.78 21.94 -3.17
C TRP A 314 0.80 22.35 -4.29
N LEU A 315 -0.09 21.45 -4.72
CA LEU A 315 -1.08 21.74 -5.76
C LEU A 315 -2.13 22.77 -5.33
N SER A 316 -2.50 22.78 -4.05
CA SER A 316 -3.43 23.78 -3.51
C SER A 316 -2.85 25.20 -3.58
N GLN A 317 -1.54 25.36 -3.39
CA GLN A 317 -0.88 26.67 -3.46
C GLN A 317 -0.81 27.20 -4.90
N ILE A 318 -0.62 26.31 -5.88
CA ILE A 318 -0.61 26.66 -7.31
C ILE A 318 -2.02 27.06 -7.77
N GLY A 319 -3.05 26.32 -7.35
CA GLY A 319 -4.46 26.63 -7.66
C GLY A 319 -4.99 27.88 -6.95
N GLY A 320 -4.50 28.17 -5.74
CA GLY A 320 -4.89 29.33 -4.92
C GLY A 320 -4.27 30.66 -5.37
N GLY A 321 -3.26 30.66 -6.23
CA GLY A 321 -2.60 31.86 -6.74
C GLY A 321 -3.47 32.81 -7.60
N ARG A 322 -4.74 32.45 -7.85
CA ARG A 322 -5.73 33.33 -8.52
C ARG A 322 -6.77 33.95 -7.58
N GLN A 323 -6.75 33.65 -6.29
CA GLN A 323 -7.57 34.37 -5.30
C GLN A 323 -6.67 35.05 -4.27
N ALA A 324 -6.73 36.38 -4.32
CA ALA A 324 -6.07 37.37 -3.48
C ALA A 324 -5.58 36.85 -2.12
N ARG A 325 -4.27 36.92 -1.92
CA ARG A 325 -3.71 37.10 -0.58
C ARG A 325 -4.14 38.49 -0.11
N GLU A 326 -5.21 38.59 0.67
CA GLU A 326 -5.39 39.76 1.52
C GLU A 326 -4.35 39.73 2.65
N PRO A 327 -3.65 40.85 2.90
CA PRO A 327 -2.71 40.92 4.00
C PRO A 327 -3.48 40.93 5.32
N LYS A 328 -3.23 39.93 6.18
CA LYS A 328 -3.67 39.97 7.58
C LYS A 328 -3.02 41.19 8.26
N ARG A 329 -3.86 42.10 8.76
CA ARG A 329 -3.48 43.12 9.75
C ARG A 329 -3.35 42.51 11.14
#